data_AF-A0ABD3WX50-F1
#
_entry.id   AF-A0ABD3WX50-F1
#
_cell.length_a   1.000
_cell.length_b   1.000
_cell.length_c   1.000
_cell.angle_alpha   90.00
_cell.angle_beta   90.00
_cell.angle_gamma   90.00
#
_symmetry.space_group_name_H-M   'P 1'
#
loop_
_entity.id
_entity.type
_entity.pdbx_description
1 polymer ?
#
loop_
_entity_poly.entity_id
_entity_poly.type
_entity_poly.pdbx_seq_one_letter_code
_entity_poly.pdbx_strand_id
1 'polypeptide(L)'
;MTILAMSYMFPILPLEDLVESFQSLNIRLDENDFKKPNPTRWRDLYAAILSTLTECPTESFLKQIAPNADFEYIELFEDAIPQMHLVIALQRVLVPCGIQNFSFADLVDPKPKQLIKICSAVLNYYRFRESRRQKVMMLLEESERSKDQYESLLKYNKDLKEKVAHLKAEKEKQEPEILKVQDQIDEVARKMQDNHRQQASLQKSTGELKLSLAEKRTAIDQTKLSIQRAKDEADMLSQKIVQSPERVKEEQEKMRAQLENLKDSLSWKHKRMNEVKKQRKIVQQVTDDAEKGKQLLETIKASDDKEKEILKEISQIQDKYQEMNNQMRELDQRKEKLNVLIAKCLEKQASLSAQHQNRLRILMEQIERYKEEIDHLMKKLGASKQKKAKFLTEKQEIVNEVNKRKKISEEKIRHMKEVYADILEKVDNYNTKIAEGWNEVRTLLKSEALLNTKLEEI
;
A
#
# COMPACT_ATOMS: atom_id res chain seq x y z
N MET A 1 -14.68 28.54 3.79
CA MET A 1 -14.76 28.03 2.40
C MET A 1 -16.22 27.95 2.02
N THR A 2 -16.65 28.74 1.04
CA THR A 2 -18.01 28.67 0.49
C THR A 2 -18.09 27.44 -0.42
N ILE A 3 -18.72 26.37 0.05
CA ILE A 3 -19.00 25.20 -0.79
C ILE A 3 -19.97 25.67 -1.87
N LEU A 4 -19.56 25.64 -3.15
CA LEU A 4 -20.49 25.86 -4.25
C LEU A 4 -21.61 24.84 -4.12
N ALA A 5 -22.85 25.32 -4.06
CA ALA A 5 -24.04 24.48 -4.05
C ALA A 5 -24.19 23.77 -5.41
N MET A 6 -23.47 22.66 -5.59
CA MET A 6 -23.74 21.73 -6.67
C MET A 6 -25.16 21.21 -6.49
N SER A 7 -26.05 21.63 -7.39
CA SER A 7 -27.41 21.11 -7.49
C SER A 7 -27.35 19.69 -8.04
N TYR A 8 -27.11 18.72 -7.16
CA TYR A 8 -27.13 17.31 -7.49
C TYR A 8 -28.54 16.91 -7.91
N MET A 9 -28.75 16.69 -9.21
CA MET A 9 -30.00 16.14 -9.72
C MET A 9 -30.04 14.63 -9.49
N PHE A 10 -30.85 14.22 -8.52
CA PHE A 10 -31.31 12.84 -8.34
C PHE A 10 -32.64 12.65 -9.11
N PRO A 11 -32.95 11.45 -9.61
CA PRO A 11 -34.24 11.17 -10.22
C PRO A 11 -35.36 11.28 -9.18
N ILE A 12 -36.50 11.86 -9.57
CA ILE A 12 -37.73 11.81 -8.78
C ILE A 12 -38.44 10.51 -9.14
N LEU A 13 -38.69 9.66 -8.14
CA LEU A 13 -39.28 8.34 -8.34
C LEU A 13 -40.81 8.39 -8.28
N PRO A 14 -41.52 7.51 -9.01
CA PRO A 14 -42.95 7.25 -8.82
C PRO A 14 -43.29 6.85 -7.38
N LEU A 15 -44.54 7.08 -6.97
CA LEU A 15 -44.99 6.72 -5.61
C LEU A 15 -44.93 5.21 -5.35
N GLU A 16 -45.23 4.40 -6.35
CA GLU A 16 -45.16 2.93 -6.30
C GLU A 16 -43.72 2.47 -6.00
N ASP A 17 -42.76 2.89 -6.84
CA ASP A 17 -41.32 2.63 -6.66
C ASP A 17 -40.78 3.09 -5.30
N LEU A 18 -41.26 4.24 -4.78
CA LEU A 18 -40.89 4.74 -3.46
C LEU A 18 -41.37 3.79 -2.36
N VAL A 19 -42.65 3.42 -2.40
CA VAL A 19 -43.28 2.54 -1.40
C VAL A 19 -42.58 1.17 -1.40
N GLU A 20 -42.39 0.54 -2.56
CA GLU A 20 -41.68 -0.74 -2.67
C GLU A 20 -40.24 -0.64 -2.15
N SER A 21 -39.50 0.40 -2.57
CA SER A 21 -38.12 0.58 -2.15
C SER A 21 -37.99 0.76 -0.64
N PHE A 22 -38.85 1.57 0.01
CA PHE A 22 -38.78 1.76 1.47
C PHE A 22 -39.26 0.53 2.24
N GLN A 23 -40.22 -0.23 1.72
CA GLN A 23 -40.60 -1.53 2.31
C GLN A 23 -39.43 -2.52 2.29
N SER A 24 -38.60 -2.53 1.23
CA SER A 24 -37.36 -3.33 1.20
C SER A 24 -36.32 -2.91 2.26
N LEU A 25 -36.38 -1.66 2.74
CA LEU A 25 -35.58 -1.12 3.85
C LEU A 25 -36.24 -1.34 5.22
N ASN A 26 -37.31 -2.14 5.30
CA ASN A 26 -38.14 -2.36 6.50
C ASN A 26 -38.82 -1.07 7.03
N ILE A 27 -38.97 -0.05 6.19
CA ILE A 27 -39.69 1.20 6.51
C ILE A 27 -41.10 1.10 5.89
N ARG A 28 -42.12 1.02 6.75
CA ARG A 28 -43.52 0.82 6.33
C ARG A 28 -44.14 2.14 5.84
N LEU A 29 -44.00 2.40 4.54
CA LEU A 29 -44.73 3.46 3.82
C LEU A 29 -45.91 2.90 3.05
N ASP A 30 -46.92 3.76 2.85
CA ASP A 30 -48.02 3.56 1.91
C ASP A 30 -48.26 4.82 1.04
N GLU A 31 -49.07 4.70 -0.02
CA GLU A 31 -49.35 5.85 -0.90
C GLU A 31 -50.16 6.97 -0.22
N ASN A 32 -50.94 6.67 0.82
CA ASN A 32 -51.73 7.66 1.52
C ASN A 32 -50.85 8.56 2.39
N ASP A 33 -49.71 8.06 2.89
CA ASP A 33 -48.69 8.88 3.58
C ASP A 33 -48.22 10.06 2.74
N PHE A 34 -48.10 9.86 1.43
CA PHE A 34 -47.73 10.93 0.51
C PHE A 34 -48.93 11.76 0.05
N LYS A 35 -50.09 11.14 -0.21
CA LYS A 35 -51.31 11.83 -0.69
C LYS A 35 -51.99 12.68 0.39
N LYS A 36 -51.92 12.24 1.64
CA LYS A 36 -52.50 12.90 2.84
C LYS A 36 -51.50 12.85 4.02
N PRO A 37 -50.42 13.65 3.99
CA PRO A 37 -49.39 13.60 5.00
C PRO A 37 -49.89 13.88 6.41
N ASN A 38 -49.63 12.94 7.33
CA ASN A 38 -49.86 13.12 8.77
C ASN A 38 -48.52 13.50 9.45
N PRO A 39 -48.42 14.68 10.11
CA PRO A 39 -47.17 15.12 10.75
C PRO A 39 -46.62 14.14 11.79
N THR A 40 -47.47 13.52 12.60
CA THR A 40 -47.05 12.54 13.61
C THR A 40 -46.42 11.32 12.96
N ARG A 41 -47.09 10.73 11.96
CA ARG A 41 -46.54 9.57 11.24
C ARG A 41 -45.25 9.90 10.48
N TRP A 42 -45.15 11.10 9.89
CA TRP A 42 -43.93 11.52 9.22
C TRP A 42 -42.75 11.76 10.17
N ARG A 43 -42.98 12.16 11.43
CA ARG A 43 -41.92 12.18 12.46
C ARG A 43 -41.30 10.78 12.67
N ASP A 44 -42.14 9.75 12.82
CA ASP A 44 -41.69 8.37 12.99
C ASP A 44 -40.95 7.84 11.76
N LEU A 45 -41.49 8.13 10.56
CA LEU A 45 -40.87 7.75 9.29
C LEU A 45 -39.51 8.43 9.08
N TYR A 46 -39.38 9.72 9.39
CA TYR A 46 -38.10 10.41 9.34
C TYR A 46 -37.09 9.86 10.36
N ALA A 47 -37.54 9.49 11.57
CA ALA A 47 -36.69 8.83 12.56
C ALA A 47 -36.19 7.46 12.08
N ALA A 48 -37.02 6.67 11.41
CA ALA A 48 -36.64 5.39 10.80
C ALA A 48 -35.68 5.59 9.60
N ILE A 49 -35.91 6.60 8.76
CA ILE A 49 -35.00 7.00 7.68
C ILE A 49 -33.64 7.41 8.25
N LEU A 50 -33.61 8.25 9.29
CA LEU A 50 -32.38 8.69 9.94
C LEU A 50 -31.59 7.50 10.49
N SER A 51 -32.25 6.58 11.19
CA SER A 51 -31.62 5.37 11.73
C SER A 51 -31.05 4.48 10.62
N THR A 52 -31.79 4.26 9.54
CA THR A 52 -31.35 3.46 8.37
C THR A 52 -30.18 4.12 7.62
N LEU A 53 -30.16 5.45 7.54
CA LEU A 53 -29.09 6.19 6.89
C LEU A 53 -27.82 6.29 7.74
N THR A 54 -27.92 6.23 9.06
CA THR A 54 -26.77 6.37 9.97
C THR A 54 -26.29 5.07 10.58
N GLU A 55 -27.07 3.98 10.47
CA GLU A 55 -26.84 2.68 11.12
C GLU A 55 -26.77 2.78 12.66
N CYS A 56 -27.37 3.85 13.22
CA CYS A 56 -27.44 4.15 14.65
C CYS A 56 -28.90 4.18 15.15
N PRO A 57 -29.19 3.79 16.40
CA PRO A 57 -30.52 3.92 17.00
C PRO A 57 -30.97 5.38 17.12
N THR A 58 -32.26 5.66 16.92
CA THR A 58 -32.86 7.00 17.06
C THR A 58 -32.56 7.63 18.42
N GLU A 59 -32.59 6.83 19.50
CA GLU A 59 -32.28 7.29 20.86
C GLU A 59 -30.88 7.88 21.01
N SER A 60 -29.89 7.39 20.26
CA SER A 60 -28.50 7.88 20.34
C SER A 60 -28.39 9.34 19.90
N PHE A 61 -29.24 9.78 18.96
CA PHE A 61 -29.30 11.17 18.52
C PHE A 61 -30.03 12.08 19.50
N LEU A 62 -31.08 11.56 20.16
CA LEU A 62 -31.86 12.32 21.14
C LEU A 62 -31.08 12.55 22.44
N LYS A 63 -30.19 11.62 22.82
CA LYS A 63 -29.39 11.67 24.06
C LYS A 63 -28.11 12.51 23.96
N GLN A 64 -27.56 12.73 22.76
CA GLN A 64 -26.26 13.40 22.58
C GLN A 64 -26.25 14.93 22.72
N ILE A 65 -27.42 15.57 22.76
CA ILE A 65 -27.54 17.03 22.94
C ILE A 65 -28.53 17.30 24.09
N ALA A 66 -28.28 16.73 25.26
CA ALA A 66 -28.75 17.39 26.49
C ALA A 66 -27.98 18.72 26.59
N PRO A 67 -28.64 19.89 26.50
CA PRO A 67 -27.93 21.14 26.50
C PRO A 67 -27.39 21.45 27.90
N ASN A 68 -26.17 21.99 27.97
CA ASN A 68 -25.68 22.72 29.14
C ASN A 68 -26.39 24.09 29.24
N ALA A 69 -27.72 24.12 29.13
CA ALA A 69 -28.52 25.32 29.14
C ALA A 69 -29.37 25.34 30.41
N ASP A 70 -29.04 26.29 31.28
CA ASP A 70 -29.81 26.64 32.47
C ASP A 70 -31.14 27.29 32.06
N PHE A 71 -32.07 26.49 31.54
CA PHE A 71 -33.45 26.89 31.33
C PHE A 71 -34.23 26.70 32.64
N GLU A 72 -34.80 27.77 33.18
CA GLU A 72 -35.55 27.74 34.45
C GLU A 72 -36.79 26.82 34.43
N TYR A 73 -37.28 26.45 33.24
CA TYR A 73 -38.48 25.61 33.05
C TYR A 73 -38.32 24.63 31.86
N ILE A 74 -37.40 23.67 31.95
CA ILE A 74 -37.14 22.65 30.90
C ILE A 74 -38.40 21.84 30.56
N GLU A 75 -39.25 21.56 31.55
CA GLU A 75 -40.50 20.78 31.42
C GLU A 75 -41.46 21.35 30.36
N LEU A 76 -41.46 22.67 30.15
CA LEU A 76 -42.29 23.32 29.11
C LEU A 76 -41.83 23.02 27.67
N PHE A 77 -40.65 22.42 27.49
CA PHE A 77 -40.02 22.16 26.20
C PHE A 77 -39.80 20.67 25.91
N GLU A 78 -40.29 19.77 26.78
CA GLU A 78 -40.08 18.32 26.71
C GLU A 78 -40.49 17.72 25.34
N ASP A 79 -41.63 18.16 24.78
CA ASP A 79 -42.09 17.77 23.45
C ASP A 79 -41.33 18.44 22.29
N ALA A 80 -40.80 19.65 22.50
CA ALA A 80 -40.21 20.48 21.45
C ALA A 80 -38.75 20.11 21.16
N ILE A 81 -37.97 19.82 22.21
CA ILE A 81 -36.54 19.51 22.13
C ILE A 81 -36.25 18.28 21.23
N PRO A 82 -36.95 17.12 21.37
CA PRO A 82 -36.75 15.97 20.49
C PRO A 82 -37.02 16.28 19.01
N GLN A 83 -38.01 17.13 18.73
CA GLN A 83 -38.38 17.53 17.37
C GLN A 83 -37.31 18.44 16.75
N MET A 84 -36.76 19.37 17.52
CA MET A 84 -35.63 20.20 17.10
C MET A 84 -34.38 19.34 16.83
N HIS A 85 -34.08 18.37 17.70
CA HIS A 85 -32.95 17.44 17.49
C HIS A 85 -33.12 16.59 16.23
N LEU A 86 -34.33 16.06 15.99
CA LEU A 86 -34.65 15.31 14.77
C LEU A 86 -34.43 16.18 13.51
N VAL A 87 -34.87 17.44 13.51
CA VAL A 87 -34.65 18.36 12.37
C VAL A 87 -33.18 18.67 12.15
N ILE A 88 -32.39 18.92 13.21
CA ILE A 88 -30.94 19.16 13.11
C ILE A 88 -30.21 17.92 12.57
N ALA A 89 -30.57 16.72 13.03
CA ALA A 89 -29.99 15.47 12.55
C ALA A 89 -30.33 15.21 11.08
N LEU A 90 -31.60 15.41 10.69
CA LEU A 90 -32.05 15.30 9.30
C LEU A 90 -31.36 16.32 8.40
N GLN A 91 -31.22 17.59 8.81
CA GLN A 91 -30.48 18.59 8.03
C GLN A 91 -29.05 18.13 7.72
N ARG A 92 -28.34 17.55 8.70
CA ARG A 92 -26.97 17.03 8.50
C ARG A 92 -26.91 15.84 7.54
N VAL A 93 -27.87 14.92 7.61
CA VAL A 93 -27.87 13.67 6.81
C VAL A 93 -28.48 13.87 5.42
N LEU A 94 -29.42 14.80 5.25
CA LEU A 94 -30.09 15.09 3.99
C LEU A 94 -29.28 16.01 3.06
N VAL A 95 -28.34 16.81 3.58
CA VAL A 95 -27.40 17.60 2.76
C VAL A 95 -26.57 16.72 1.81
N PRO A 96 -25.90 15.64 2.26
CA PRO A 96 -25.26 14.65 1.38
C PRO A 96 -26.21 13.96 0.38
N CYS A 97 -27.51 13.87 0.70
CA CYS A 97 -28.53 13.34 -0.22
C CYS A 97 -28.92 14.33 -1.34
N GLY A 98 -28.50 15.61 -1.24
CA GLY A 98 -28.86 16.68 -2.19
C GLY A 98 -30.01 17.58 -1.73
N ILE A 99 -30.48 17.46 -0.49
CA ILE A 99 -31.51 18.31 0.10
C ILE A 99 -30.84 19.32 1.04
N GLN A 100 -30.62 20.54 0.57
CA GLN A 100 -29.95 21.59 1.35
C GLN A 100 -30.88 22.34 2.31
N ASN A 101 -32.18 22.41 1.98
CA ASN A 101 -33.15 23.29 2.64
C ASN A 101 -34.23 22.49 3.40
N PHE A 102 -33.83 21.48 4.18
CA PHE A 102 -34.75 20.82 5.11
C PHE A 102 -35.01 21.74 6.31
N SER A 103 -36.26 21.87 6.72
CA SER A 103 -36.73 22.86 7.70
C SER A 103 -37.69 22.26 8.71
N PHE A 104 -37.99 23.00 9.78
CA PHE A 104 -39.00 22.58 10.77
C PHE A 104 -40.42 22.46 10.17
N ALA A 105 -40.70 23.21 9.09
CA ALA A 105 -41.96 23.10 8.36
C ALA A 105 -42.13 21.75 7.65
N ASP A 106 -41.03 21.13 7.19
CA ASP A 106 -41.06 19.78 6.59
C ASP A 106 -41.41 18.68 7.60
N LEU A 107 -41.36 18.98 8.91
CA LEU A 107 -41.75 18.11 10.01
C LEU A 107 -43.20 18.36 10.46
N VAL A 108 -43.59 19.63 10.63
CA VAL A 108 -44.89 20.02 11.21
C VAL A 108 -46.00 20.09 10.17
N ASP A 109 -45.70 20.47 8.92
CA ASP A 109 -46.65 20.61 7.83
C ASP A 109 -46.10 19.98 6.52
N PRO A 110 -45.81 18.67 6.52
CA PRO A 110 -45.15 17.98 5.43
C PRO A 110 -45.96 18.03 4.13
N LYS A 111 -45.36 18.54 3.04
CA LYS A 111 -46.04 18.69 1.74
C LYS A 111 -45.79 17.51 0.80
N PRO A 112 -46.82 16.95 0.12
CA PRO A 112 -46.69 15.76 -0.74
C PRO A 112 -45.50 15.80 -1.72
N LYS A 113 -45.36 16.90 -2.48
CA LYS A 113 -44.28 17.05 -3.47
C LYS A 113 -42.87 17.06 -2.86
N GLN A 114 -42.76 17.60 -1.64
CA GLN A 114 -41.50 17.75 -0.91
C GLN A 114 -41.10 16.42 -0.25
N LEU A 115 -42.07 15.68 0.30
CA LEU A 115 -41.87 14.31 0.77
C LEU A 115 -41.35 13.38 -0.33
N ILE A 116 -42.02 13.36 -1.49
CA ILE A 116 -41.59 12.57 -2.67
C ILE A 116 -40.14 12.91 -3.06
N LYS A 117 -39.79 14.21 -3.04
CA LYS A 117 -38.43 14.69 -3.35
C LYS A 117 -37.41 14.20 -2.31
N ILE A 118 -37.69 14.32 -1.01
CA ILE A 118 -36.79 13.88 0.07
C ILE A 118 -36.62 12.36 0.02
N CYS A 119 -37.70 11.60 -0.09
CA CYS A 119 -37.69 10.14 -0.22
C CYS A 119 -36.88 9.67 -1.45
N SER A 120 -37.04 10.34 -2.60
CA SER A 120 -36.24 10.05 -3.80
C SER A 120 -34.74 10.32 -3.60
N ALA A 121 -34.40 11.45 -2.95
CA ALA A 121 -33.02 11.81 -2.63
C ALA A 121 -32.35 10.79 -1.68
N VAL A 122 -33.08 10.40 -0.63
CA VAL A 122 -32.67 9.39 0.37
C VAL A 122 -32.39 8.04 -0.29
N LEU A 123 -33.30 7.54 -1.13
CA LEU A 123 -33.10 6.25 -1.81
C LEU A 123 -31.94 6.30 -2.81
N ASN A 124 -31.78 7.41 -3.54
CA ASN A 124 -30.64 7.58 -4.43
C ASN A 124 -29.31 7.55 -3.67
N TYR A 125 -29.22 8.26 -2.53
CA TYR A 125 -28.05 8.22 -1.66
C TYR A 125 -27.80 6.83 -1.06
N TYR A 126 -28.85 6.15 -0.58
CA TYR A 126 -28.74 4.80 -0.01
C TYR A 126 -28.25 3.79 -1.05
N ARG A 127 -28.85 3.77 -2.25
CA ARG A 127 -28.41 2.90 -3.36
C ARG A 127 -26.96 3.20 -3.78
N PHE A 128 -26.56 4.47 -3.78
CA PHE A 128 -25.17 4.86 -4.02
C PHE A 128 -24.23 4.33 -2.92
N ARG A 129 -24.57 4.53 -1.63
CA ARG A 129 -23.82 3.99 -0.48
C ARG A 129 -23.62 2.48 -0.61
N GLU A 130 -24.70 1.75 -0.85
CA GLU A 130 -24.67 0.30 -0.93
C GLU A 130 -23.81 -0.20 -2.11
N SER A 131 -23.92 0.46 -3.28
CA SER A 131 -23.04 0.16 -4.44
C SER A 131 -21.54 0.37 -4.16
N ARG A 132 -21.19 1.16 -3.14
CA ARG A 132 -19.82 1.39 -2.70
C ARG A 132 -19.41 0.57 -1.47
N ARG A 133 -20.37 0.08 -0.67
CA ARG A 133 -20.13 -0.61 0.61
C ARG A 133 -19.15 -1.77 0.45
N GLN A 134 -19.35 -2.66 -0.53
CA GLN A 134 -18.43 -3.78 -0.76
C GLN A 134 -16.99 -3.31 -1.04
N LYS A 135 -16.80 -2.25 -1.84
CA LYS A 135 -15.46 -1.70 -2.11
C LYS A 135 -14.83 -1.07 -0.88
N VAL A 136 -15.62 -0.36 -0.06
CA VAL A 136 -15.13 0.23 1.19
C VAL A 136 -14.74 -0.85 2.19
N MET A 137 -15.55 -1.90 2.36
CA MET A 137 -15.25 -3.03 3.25
C MET A 137 -13.95 -3.75 2.85
N MET A 138 -13.75 -4.05 1.56
CA MET A 138 -12.49 -4.64 1.10
C MET A 138 -11.26 -3.76 1.40
N LEU A 139 -11.39 -2.44 1.29
CA LEU A 139 -10.30 -1.50 1.63
C LEU A 139 -10.06 -1.39 3.14
N LEU A 140 -11.11 -1.52 3.97
CA LEU A 140 -10.97 -1.58 5.42
C LEU A 140 -10.27 -2.88 5.85
N GLU A 141 -10.70 -4.04 5.34
CA GLU A 141 -10.05 -5.33 5.59
C GLU A 141 -8.57 -5.35 5.15
N GLU A 142 -8.25 -4.73 4.01
CA GLU A 142 -6.87 -4.59 3.54
C GLU A 142 -6.05 -3.66 4.46
N SER A 143 -6.65 -2.56 4.92
CA SER A 143 -6.01 -1.63 5.86
C SER A 143 -5.77 -2.26 7.24
N GLU A 144 -6.71 -3.03 7.78
CA GLU A 144 -6.55 -3.76 9.03
C GLU A 144 -5.46 -4.83 8.90
N ARG A 145 -5.50 -5.64 7.83
CA ARG A 145 -4.46 -6.64 7.56
C ARG A 145 -3.06 -6.04 7.43
N SER A 146 -2.94 -4.87 6.78
CA SER A 146 -1.67 -4.13 6.66
C SER A 146 -1.18 -3.63 8.02
N LYS A 147 -2.10 -3.15 8.88
CA LYS A 147 -1.80 -2.74 10.25
C LYS A 147 -1.32 -3.91 11.11
N ASP A 148 -2.01 -5.05 11.09
CA ASP A 148 -1.63 -6.26 11.82
C ASP A 148 -0.24 -6.77 11.40
N GLN A 149 0.04 -6.76 10.09
CA GLN A 149 1.36 -7.10 9.56
C GLN A 149 2.43 -6.13 10.08
N TYR A 150 2.18 -4.82 10.05
CA TYR A 150 3.10 -3.81 10.57
C TYR A 150 3.38 -3.97 12.07
N GLU A 151 2.34 -4.21 12.88
CA GLU A 151 2.49 -4.44 14.33
C GLU A 151 3.25 -5.75 14.62
N SER A 152 3.01 -6.81 13.86
CA SER A 152 3.76 -8.07 13.99
C SER A 152 5.24 -7.91 13.64
N LEU A 153 5.56 -7.13 12.59
CA LEU A 153 6.93 -6.83 12.18
C LEU A 153 7.65 -5.92 13.17
N LEU A 154 6.96 -4.94 13.77
CA LEU A 154 7.50 -4.12 14.85
C LEU A 154 7.88 -4.97 16.07
N LYS A 155 6.99 -5.89 16.48
CA LYS A 155 7.26 -6.82 17.58
C LYS A 155 8.48 -7.71 17.26
N TYR A 156 8.50 -8.33 16.09
CA TYR A 156 9.63 -9.16 15.67
C TYR A 156 10.95 -8.38 15.58
N ASN A 157 10.92 -7.13 15.12
CA ASN A 157 12.09 -6.25 15.09
C ASN A 157 12.60 -5.90 16.49
N LYS A 158 11.70 -5.71 17.47
CA LYS A 158 12.05 -5.53 18.88
C LYS A 158 12.71 -6.78 19.45
N ASP A 159 12.10 -7.95 19.27
CA ASP A 159 12.62 -9.24 19.76
C ASP A 159 14.01 -9.54 19.16
N LEU A 160 14.25 -9.21 17.89
CA LEU A 160 15.57 -9.32 17.26
C LEU A 160 16.59 -8.33 17.84
N LYS A 161 16.21 -7.08 18.12
CA LYS A 161 17.09 -6.10 18.76
C LYS A 161 17.51 -6.54 20.16
N GLU A 162 16.59 -7.09 20.93
CA GLU A 162 16.86 -7.64 22.27
C GLU A 162 17.81 -8.84 22.19
N LYS A 163 17.61 -9.78 21.25
CA LYS A 163 18.56 -10.88 21.00
C LYS A 163 19.96 -10.39 20.58
N VAL A 164 20.05 -9.40 19.71
CA VAL A 164 21.33 -8.81 19.30
C VAL A 164 22.03 -8.11 20.47
N ALA A 165 21.29 -7.42 21.34
CA ALA A 165 21.83 -6.82 22.55
C ALA A 165 22.37 -7.88 23.53
N HIS A 166 21.62 -8.97 23.75
CA HIS A 166 22.06 -10.09 24.58
C HIS A 166 23.36 -10.72 24.05
N LEU A 167 23.41 -11.08 22.76
CA LEU A 167 24.59 -11.69 22.15
C LEU A 167 25.81 -10.77 22.17
N LYS A 168 25.63 -9.44 22.06
CA LYS A 168 26.73 -8.47 22.23
C LYS A 168 27.26 -8.44 23.66
N ALA A 169 26.39 -8.35 24.66
CA ALA A 169 26.78 -8.34 26.07
C ALA A 169 27.46 -9.66 26.48
N GLU A 170 26.99 -10.79 25.95
CA GLU A 170 27.60 -12.10 26.17
C GLU A 170 28.98 -12.22 25.50
N LYS A 171 29.14 -11.70 24.27
CA LYS A 171 30.46 -11.60 23.62
C LYS A 171 31.41 -10.74 24.45
N GLU A 172 30.99 -9.54 24.87
CA GLU A 172 31.80 -8.61 25.67
C GLU A 172 32.24 -9.22 27.01
N LYS A 173 31.39 -10.06 27.62
CA LYS A 173 31.73 -10.83 28.83
C LYS A 173 32.75 -11.95 28.55
N GLN A 174 32.71 -12.59 27.39
CA GLN A 174 33.63 -13.67 26.99
C GLN A 174 34.97 -13.16 26.43
N GLU A 175 35.00 -11.96 25.85
CA GLU A 175 36.19 -11.31 25.27
C GLU A 175 37.43 -11.32 26.20
N PRO A 176 37.35 -11.01 27.51
CA PRO A 176 38.51 -11.13 28.42
C PRO A 176 38.94 -12.57 28.72
N GLU A 177 38.06 -13.57 28.59
CA GLU A 177 38.46 -14.98 28.73
C GLU A 177 39.15 -15.48 27.45
N ILE A 178 38.63 -15.10 26.28
CA ILE A 178 39.26 -15.38 24.97
C ILE A 178 40.66 -14.77 24.92
N LEU A 179 40.84 -13.52 25.35
CA LEU A 179 42.15 -12.87 25.42
C LEU A 179 43.12 -13.61 26.35
N LYS A 180 42.68 -14.01 27.55
CA LYS A 180 43.52 -14.82 28.47
C LYS A 180 43.93 -16.16 27.88
N VAL A 181 43.04 -16.84 27.15
CA VAL A 181 43.36 -18.11 26.48
C VAL A 181 44.33 -17.88 25.34
N GLN A 182 44.20 -16.79 24.57
CA GLN A 182 45.16 -16.42 23.53
C GLN A 182 46.55 -16.12 24.12
N ASP A 183 46.63 -15.34 25.19
CA ASP A 183 47.89 -15.04 25.89
C ASP A 183 48.57 -16.34 26.38
N GLN A 184 47.79 -17.30 26.89
CA GLN A 184 48.30 -18.62 27.30
C GLN A 184 48.79 -19.46 26.11
N ILE A 185 48.08 -19.45 24.98
CA ILE A 185 48.51 -20.12 23.74
C ILE A 185 49.85 -19.53 23.26
N ASP A 186 49.98 -18.20 23.23
CA ASP A 186 51.19 -17.51 22.82
C ASP A 186 52.37 -17.78 23.78
N GLU A 187 52.13 -17.84 25.09
CA GLU A 187 53.15 -18.20 26.08
C GLU A 187 53.61 -19.67 25.92
N VAL A 188 52.67 -20.61 25.70
CA VAL A 188 52.98 -22.02 25.45
C VAL A 188 53.74 -22.19 24.13
N ALA A 189 53.37 -21.46 23.07
CA ALA A 189 54.06 -21.47 21.79
C ALA A 189 55.52 -20.98 21.93
N ARG A 190 55.76 -19.90 22.69
CA ARG A 190 57.12 -19.42 23.01
C ARG A 190 57.93 -20.48 23.77
N LYS A 191 57.36 -21.07 24.82
CA LYS A 191 58.01 -22.15 25.60
C LYS A 191 58.33 -23.37 24.72
N MET A 192 57.44 -23.74 23.81
CA MET A 192 57.68 -24.82 22.84
C MET A 192 58.82 -24.48 21.87
N GLN A 193 58.90 -23.24 21.38
CA GLN A 193 59.98 -22.80 20.50
C GLN A 193 61.34 -22.81 21.21
N ASP A 194 61.40 -22.33 22.45
CA ASP A 194 62.64 -22.32 23.24
C ASP A 194 63.06 -23.74 23.66
N ASN A 195 62.12 -24.63 23.99
CA ASN A 195 62.40 -26.04 24.23
C ASN A 195 62.97 -26.73 22.97
N HIS A 196 62.42 -26.46 21.78
CA HIS A 196 63.00 -26.96 20.52
C HIS A 196 64.43 -26.44 20.28
N ARG A 197 64.71 -25.17 20.58
CA ARG A 197 66.08 -24.61 20.50
C ARG A 197 67.04 -25.31 21.47
N GLN A 198 66.62 -25.54 22.71
CA GLN A 198 67.41 -26.28 23.70
C GLN A 198 67.64 -27.73 23.26
N GLN A 199 66.60 -28.41 22.75
CA GLN A 199 66.69 -29.78 22.22
C GLN A 199 67.68 -29.88 21.06
N ALA A 200 67.64 -28.94 20.10
CA ALA A 200 68.58 -28.90 18.98
C ALA A 200 70.04 -28.68 19.46
N SER A 201 70.24 -27.80 20.44
CA SER A 201 71.56 -27.58 21.07
C SER A 201 72.08 -28.84 21.77
N LEU A 202 71.24 -29.51 22.57
CA LEU A 202 71.59 -30.75 23.26
C LEU A 202 71.84 -31.90 22.28
N GLN A 203 71.09 -32.00 21.19
CA GLN A 203 71.34 -32.97 20.12
C GLN A 203 72.70 -32.73 19.45
N LYS A 204 73.06 -31.47 19.16
CA LYS A 204 74.37 -31.11 18.60
C LYS A 204 75.51 -31.53 19.55
N SER A 205 75.42 -31.14 20.83
CA SER A 205 76.41 -31.51 21.85
C SER A 205 76.50 -33.03 22.04
N THR A 206 75.37 -33.74 21.99
CA THR A 206 75.34 -35.22 22.03
C THR A 206 76.03 -35.84 20.80
N GLY A 207 75.91 -35.22 19.62
CA GLY A 207 76.63 -35.62 18.41
C GLY A 207 78.14 -35.43 18.54
N GLU A 208 78.57 -34.26 19.01
CA GLU A 208 79.98 -33.94 19.28
C GLU A 208 80.60 -34.91 20.31
N LEU A 209 79.88 -35.22 21.40
CA LEU A 209 80.30 -36.21 22.40
C LEU A 209 80.37 -37.63 21.84
N LYS A 210 79.45 -38.04 20.95
CA LYS A 210 79.51 -39.35 20.27
C LYS A 210 80.71 -39.46 19.34
N LEU A 211 81.03 -38.41 18.58
CA LEU A 211 82.23 -38.33 17.75
C LEU A 211 83.50 -38.47 18.61
N SER A 212 83.64 -37.66 19.66
CA SER A 212 84.81 -37.76 20.55
C SER A 212 84.92 -39.13 21.24
N LEU A 213 83.79 -39.74 21.64
CA LEU A 213 83.79 -41.09 22.19
C LEU A 213 84.25 -42.15 21.17
N ALA A 214 83.89 -42.00 19.89
CA ALA A 214 84.38 -42.87 18.82
C ALA A 214 85.90 -42.70 18.59
N GLU A 215 86.40 -41.46 18.56
CA GLU A 215 87.84 -41.17 18.47
C GLU A 215 88.63 -41.81 19.63
N LYS A 216 88.16 -41.62 20.88
CA LYS A 216 88.78 -42.26 22.05
C LYS A 216 88.69 -43.79 22.00
N ARG A 217 87.61 -44.35 21.44
CA ARG A 217 87.49 -45.80 21.20
C ARG A 217 88.57 -46.30 20.25
N THR A 218 88.74 -45.64 19.10
CA THR A 218 89.77 -46.01 18.12
C THR A 218 91.18 -45.89 18.68
N ALA A 219 91.47 -44.85 19.48
CA ALA A 219 92.76 -44.70 20.15
C ALA A 219 93.03 -45.81 21.18
N ILE A 220 92.01 -46.25 21.94
CA ILE A 220 92.10 -47.38 22.87
C ILE A 220 92.40 -48.68 22.11
N ASP A 221 91.72 -48.93 20.99
CA ASP A 221 91.89 -50.17 20.24
C ASP A 221 93.24 -50.21 19.49
N GLN A 222 93.75 -49.05 19.01
CA GLN A 222 95.15 -48.91 18.56
C GLN A 222 96.16 -49.21 19.68
N THR A 223 95.91 -48.71 20.90
CA THR A 223 96.77 -48.94 22.06
C THR A 223 96.80 -50.44 22.43
N LYS A 224 95.65 -51.12 22.39
CA LYS A 224 95.59 -52.58 22.61
C LYS A 224 96.40 -53.36 21.57
N LEU A 225 96.34 -52.99 20.30
CA LEU A 225 97.15 -53.63 19.25
C LEU A 225 98.65 -53.45 19.49
N SER A 226 99.08 -52.30 20.01
CA SER A 226 100.47 -52.05 20.44
C SER A 226 100.87 -52.95 21.62
N ILE A 227 100.02 -53.05 22.65
CA ILE A 227 100.24 -53.92 23.82
C ILE A 227 100.32 -55.40 23.41
N GLN A 228 99.50 -55.84 22.45
CA GLN A 228 99.55 -57.21 21.97
C GLN A 228 100.87 -57.52 21.27
N ARG A 229 101.36 -56.64 20.39
CA ARG A 229 102.68 -56.81 19.73
C ARG A 229 103.82 -56.90 20.75
N ALA A 230 103.80 -56.05 21.78
CA ALA A 230 104.80 -56.09 22.85
C ALA A 230 104.74 -57.38 23.69
N LYS A 231 103.55 -57.99 23.83
CA LYS A 231 103.41 -59.34 24.42
C LYS A 231 103.95 -60.43 23.49
N ASP A 232 103.63 -60.37 22.21
CA ASP A 232 104.10 -61.36 21.23
C ASP A 232 105.65 -61.35 21.13
N GLU A 233 106.28 -60.17 21.26
CA GLU A 233 107.74 -60.03 21.39
C GLU A 233 108.30 -60.58 22.73
N ALA A 234 107.60 -60.36 23.85
CA ALA A 234 107.98 -60.91 25.15
C ALA A 234 107.85 -62.45 25.19
N ASP A 235 106.83 -63.01 24.56
CA ASP A 235 106.60 -64.44 24.49
C ASP A 235 107.65 -65.14 23.59
N MET A 236 108.11 -64.50 22.50
CA MET A 236 109.28 -64.97 21.72
C MET A 236 110.58 -65.01 22.55
N LEU A 237 110.76 -64.09 23.50
CA LEU A 237 111.91 -64.10 24.42
C LEU A 237 111.76 -65.16 25.53
N SER A 238 110.54 -65.50 25.95
CA SER A 238 110.30 -66.48 27.01
C SER A 238 110.49 -67.95 26.59
N GLN A 239 110.46 -68.26 25.28
CA GLN A 239 110.60 -69.63 24.78
C GLN A 239 112.04 -70.17 24.76
N LYS A 240 113.03 -69.43 25.27
CA LYS A 240 114.38 -69.92 25.56
C LYS A 240 114.66 -69.93 27.06
N ILE A 241 114.18 -70.97 27.76
CA ILE A 241 114.87 -71.75 28.80
C ILE A 241 113.85 -72.71 29.44
N VAL A 242 114.23 -73.98 29.57
CA VAL A 242 113.44 -75.02 30.21
C VAL A 242 114.33 -75.75 31.20
N GLN A 243 113.87 -75.92 32.45
CA GLN A 243 113.71 -77.26 33.05
C GLN A 243 112.83 -77.22 34.32
N SER A 244 111.89 -78.17 34.36
CA SER A 244 111.20 -78.71 35.54
C SER A 244 112.18 -79.60 36.36
N PRO A 245 111.87 -80.18 37.55
CA PRO A 245 110.58 -80.33 38.25
C PRO A 245 110.69 -79.88 39.75
N GLU A 246 109.95 -80.33 40.78
CA GLU A 246 108.84 -81.31 40.94
C GLU A 246 107.89 -80.91 42.11
N ARG A 247 106.62 -81.35 41.99
CA ARG A 247 105.65 -81.74 43.04
C ARG A 247 106.02 -81.59 44.54
N VAL A 248 105.86 -80.39 45.10
CA VAL A 248 105.45 -80.20 46.52
C VAL A 248 104.42 -79.07 46.71
N LYS A 249 103.93 -78.42 45.64
CA LYS A 249 103.00 -77.27 45.73
C LYS A 249 101.51 -77.58 45.60
N GLU A 250 101.13 -78.79 45.16
CA GLU A 250 99.77 -79.11 44.69
C GLU A 250 98.66 -79.11 45.76
N GLU A 251 98.97 -79.10 47.06
CA GLU A 251 97.94 -79.08 48.12
C GLU A 251 97.73 -77.70 48.76
N GLN A 252 98.77 -76.88 48.93
CA GLN A 252 98.56 -75.47 49.33
C GLN A 252 98.03 -74.61 48.18
N GLU A 253 98.40 -74.90 46.92
CA GLU A 253 97.78 -74.22 45.78
C GLU A 253 96.30 -74.60 45.60
N LYS A 254 95.87 -75.84 45.84
CA LYS A 254 94.44 -76.19 45.72
C LYS A 254 93.56 -75.33 46.63
N MET A 255 93.98 -75.07 47.87
CA MET A 255 93.19 -74.26 48.79
C MET A 255 93.29 -72.74 48.51
N ARG A 256 94.45 -72.25 48.04
CA ARG A 256 94.56 -70.86 47.53
C ARG A 256 93.77 -70.65 46.24
N ALA A 257 93.80 -71.60 45.31
CA ALA A 257 93.06 -71.57 44.05
C ALA A 257 91.55 -71.72 44.27
N GLN A 258 91.09 -72.44 45.30
CA GLN A 258 89.68 -72.42 45.70
C GLN A 258 89.27 -71.05 46.27
N LEU A 259 90.11 -70.43 47.10
CA LEU A 259 89.86 -69.08 47.62
C LEU A 259 89.87 -68.02 46.52
N GLU A 260 90.79 -68.12 45.56
CA GLU A 260 90.89 -67.19 44.43
C GLU A 260 89.75 -67.41 43.42
N ASN A 261 89.41 -68.67 43.08
CA ASN A 261 88.20 -68.98 42.30
C ASN A 261 86.92 -68.48 42.98
N LEU A 262 86.83 -68.53 44.32
CA LEU A 262 85.69 -67.96 45.04
C LEU A 262 85.67 -66.43 44.99
N LYS A 263 86.82 -65.75 45.10
CA LYS A 263 86.90 -64.29 44.90
C LYS A 263 86.59 -63.90 43.46
N ASP A 264 87.08 -64.63 42.47
CA ASP A 264 86.82 -64.39 41.05
C ASP A 264 85.36 -64.68 40.71
N SER A 265 84.77 -65.74 41.27
CA SER A 265 83.33 -66.01 41.16
C SER A 265 82.50 -64.92 41.83
N LEU A 266 82.91 -64.41 43.01
CA LEU A 266 82.25 -63.30 43.69
C LEU A 266 82.38 -61.99 42.89
N SER A 267 83.57 -61.69 42.37
CA SER A 267 83.86 -60.54 41.50
C SER A 267 83.05 -60.59 40.21
N TRP A 268 82.98 -61.76 39.57
CA TRP A 268 82.16 -62.01 38.39
C TRP A 268 80.66 -61.87 38.71
N LYS A 269 80.17 -62.48 39.80
CA LYS A 269 78.76 -62.33 40.21
C LYS A 269 78.43 -60.89 40.59
N HIS A 270 79.34 -60.14 41.18
CA HIS A 270 79.16 -58.72 41.50
C HIS A 270 79.12 -57.85 40.22
N LYS A 271 80.03 -58.08 39.27
CA LYS A 271 79.99 -57.46 37.93
C LYS A 271 78.67 -57.77 37.23
N ARG A 272 78.25 -59.04 37.23
CA ARG A 272 76.99 -59.51 36.62
C ARG A 272 75.76 -58.92 37.30
N MET A 273 75.74 -58.82 38.63
CA MET A 273 74.67 -58.15 39.39
C MET A 273 74.57 -56.67 38.99
N ASN A 274 75.70 -55.96 38.90
CA ASN A 274 75.70 -54.54 38.53
C ASN A 274 75.28 -54.33 37.07
N GLU A 275 75.62 -55.25 36.17
CA GLU A 275 75.15 -55.24 34.78
C GLU A 275 73.63 -55.49 34.70
N VAL A 276 73.11 -56.49 35.40
CA VAL A 276 71.66 -56.75 35.50
C VAL A 276 70.90 -55.57 36.14
N LYS A 277 71.49 -54.89 37.13
CA LYS A 277 70.94 -53.64 37.69
C LYS A 277 70.88 -52.51 36.66
N LYS A 278 71.92 -52.35 35.83
CA LYS A 278 71.92 -51.37 34.71
C LYS A 278 70.86 -51.72 33.68
N GLN A 279 70.77 -52.98 33.28
CA GLN A 279 69.74 -53.47 32.35
C GLN A 279 68.32 -53.23 32.89
N ARG A 280 68.06 -53.55 34.17
CA ARG A 280 66.77 -53.22 34.81
C ARG A 280 66.45 -51.74 34.76
N LYS A 281 67.43 -50.85 35.02
CA LYS A 281 67.20 -49.39 34.97
C LYS A 281 66.85 -48.91 33.55
N ILE A 282 67.49 -49.47 32.52
CA ILE A 282 67.16 -49.17 31.11
C ILE A 282 65.75 -49.65 30.77
N VAL A 283 65.39 -50.89 31.14
CA VAL A 283 64.04 -51.43 30.93
C VAL A 283 62.99 -50.58 31.64
N GLN A 284 63.25 -50.13 32.87
CA GLN A 284 62.33 -49.22 33.57
C GLN A 284 62.12 -47.92 32.79
N GLN A 285 63.18 -47.24 32.35
CA GLN A 285 63.05 -46.02 31.55
C GLN A 285 62.26 -46.25 30.26
N VAL A 286 62.52 -47.35 29.54
CA VAL A 286 61.76 -47.70 28.33
C VAL A 286 60.28 -47.96 28.64
N THR A 287 59.96 -48.53 29.80
CA THR A 287 58.58 -48.75 30.25
C THR A 287 57.89 -47.43 30.60
N ASP A 288 58.57 -46.56 31.35
CA ASP A 288 58.06 -45.23 31.72
C ASP A 288 57.82 -44.35 30.48
N ASP A 289 58.69 -44.44 29.47
CA ASP A 289 58.54 -43.71 28.21
C ASP A 289 57.45 -44.32 27.29
N ALA A 290 57.24 -45.64 27.33
CA ALA A 290 56.13 -46.28 26.65
C ALA A 290 54.76 -45.89 27.24
N GLU A 291 54.65 -45.77 28.57
CA GLU A 291 53.41 -45.33 29.23
C GLU A 291 53.08 -43.86 28.87
N LYS A 292 54.08 -42.97 28.80
CA LYS A 292 53.90 -41.60 28.28
C LYS A 292 53.46 -41.60 26.81
N GLY A 293 54.06 -42.45 25.98
CA GLY A 293 53.68 -42.62 24.57
C GLY A 293 52.21 -43.04 24.41
N LYS A 294 51.74 -43.95 25.25
CA LYS A 294 50.34 -44.36 25.32
C LYS A 294 49.40 -43.20 25.72
N GLN A 295 49.74 -42.44 26.77
CA GLN A 295 48.94 -41.27 27.19
C GLN A 295 48.83 -40.20 26.09
N LEU A 296 49.91 -39.98 25.33
CA LEU A 296 49.90 -39.10 24.16
C LEU A 296 48.97 -39.64 23.05
N LEU A 297 49.03 -40.95 22.75
CA LEU A 297 48.14 -41.58 21.77
C LEU A 297 46.65 -41.52 22.18
N GLU A 298 46.34 -41.71 23.46
CA GLU A 298 44.98 -41.56 24.01
C GLU A 298 44.49 -40.11 23.86
N THR A 299 45.36 -39.13 24.10
CA THR A 299 45.07 -37.70 23.91
C THR A 299 44.85 -37.34 22.43
N ILE A 300 45.68 -37.85 21.53
CA ILE A 300 45.53 -37.67 20.08
C ILE A 300 44.21 -38.27 19.60
N LYS A 301 43.87 -39.49 20.05
CA LYS A 301 42.60 -40.14 19.71
C LYS A 301 41.38 -39.32 20.17
N ALA A 302 41.43 -38.79 21.39
CA ALA A 302 40.37 -37.91 21.89
C ALA A 302 40.25 -36.59 21.11
N SER A 303 41.32 -36.14 20.46
CA SER A 303 41.28 -34.98 19.54
C SER A 303 40.70 -35.36 18.16
N ASP A 304 41.10 -36.50 17.61
CA ASP A 304 40.61 -37.06 16.33
C ASP A 304 39.10 -37.37 16.38
N ASP A 305 38.60 -37.89 17.50
CA ASP A 305 37.16 -38.12 17.69
C ASP A 305 36.35 -36.81 17.77
N LYS A 306 36.91 -35.74 18.38
CA LYS A 306 36.31 -34.39 18.37
C LYS A 306 36.35 -33.74 16.98
N GLU A 307 37.43 -33.93 16.23
CA GLU A 307 37.54 -33.41 14.85
C GLU A 307 36.46 -34.02 13.95
N LYS A 308 36.20 -35.34 14.06
CA LYS A 308 35.10 -36.01 13.35
C LYS A 308 33.72 -35.50 13.74
N GLU A 309 33.53 -35.08 15.00
CA GLU A 309 32.26 -34.50 15.46
C GLU A 309 32.05 -33.11 14.85
N ILE A 310 33.08 -32.25 14.91
CA ILE A 310 33.07 -30.92 14.28
C ILE A 310 32.86 -31.02 12.76
N LEU A 311 33.50 -31.99 12.08
CA LEU A 311 33.30 -32.21 10.65
C LEU A 311 31.86 -32.61 10.29
N LYS A 312 31.17 -33.37 11.16
CA LYS A 312 29.73 -33.66 10.99
C LYS A 312 28.88 -32.42 11.18
N GLU A 313 29.18 -31.58 12.17
CA GLU A 313 28.46 -30.31 12.38
C GLU A 313 28.65 -29.36 11.18
N ILE A 314 29.87 -29.23 10.66
CA ILE A 314 30.17 -28.45 9.46
C ILE A 314 29.35 -28.96 8.26
N SER A 315 29.29 -30.28 8.04
CA SER A 315 28.46 -30.87 6.98
C SER A 315 26.98 -30.50 7.14
N GLN A 316 26.42 -30.65 8.35
CA GLN A 316 25.02 -30.29 8.61
C GLN A 316 24.73 -28.80 8.42
N ILE A 317 25.69 -27.92 8.72
CA ILE A 317 25.58 -26.48 8.49
C ILE A 317 25.66 -26.18 6.99
N GLN A 318 26.54 -26.86 6.24
CA GLN A 318 26.62 -26.73 4.78
C GLN A 318 25.33 -27.19 4.10
N ASP A 319 24.74 -28.32 4.51
CA ASP A 319 23.47 -28.81 3.96
C ASP A 319 22.33 -27.82 4.21
N LYS A 320 22.21 -27.30 5.43
CA LYS A 320 21.24 -26.24 5.78
C LYS A 320 21.47 -24.96 4.98
N TYR A 321 22.73 -24.57 4.75
CA TYR A 321 23.06 -23.41 3.94
C TYR A 321 22.68 -23.60 2.46
N GLN A 322 22.92 -24.79 1.89
CA GLN A 322 22.50 -25.08 0.52
C GLN A 322 20.98 -25.04 0.37
N GLU A 323 20.24 -25.64 1.30
CA GLU A 323 18.77 -25.61 1.32
C GLU A 323 18.24 -24.17 1.41
N MET A 324 18.76 -23.36 2.35
CA MET A 324 18.39 -21.94 2.49
C MET A 324 18.69 -21.12 1.22
N ASN A 325 19.82 -21.41 0.54
CA ASN A 325 20.22 -20.76 -0.71
C ASN A 325 19.32 -21.16 -1.89
N ASN A 326 18.88 -22.43 -1.95
CA ASN A 326 17.90 -22.89 -2.92
C ASN A 326 16.55 -22.18 -2.73
N GLN A 327 16.04 -22.12 -1.50
CA GLN A 327 14.81 -21.38 -1.17
C GLN A 327 14.93 -19.89 -1.54
N MET A 328 16.08 -19.26 -1.29
CA MET A 328 16.33 -17.87 -1.69
C MET A 328 16.25 -17.68 -3.21
N ARG A 329 16.84 -18.59 -4.01
CA ARG A 329 16.73 -18.56 -5.48
C ARG A 329 15.29 -18.74 -5.97
N GLU A 330 14.51 -19.62 -5.36
CA GLU A 330 13.09 -19.79 -5.71
C GLU A 330 12.27 -18.53 -5.42
N LEU A 331 12.53 -17.87 -4.28
CA LEU A 331 11.90 -16.60 -3.93
C LEU A 331 12.28 -15.47 -4.89
N ASP A 332 13.55 -15.36 -5.30
CA ASP A 332 13.98 -14.39 -6.30
C ASP A 332 13.36 -14.66 -7.69
N GLN A 333 13.28 -15.92 -8.13
CA GLN A 333 12.55 -16.27 -9.36
C GLN A 333 11.06 -15.93 -9.28
N ARG A 334 10.43 -16.11 -8.10
CA ARG A 334 9.02 -15.76 -7.87
C ARG A 334 8.81 -14.25 -7.87
N LYS A 335 9.71 -13.49 -7.24
CA LYS A 335 9.75 -12.02 -7.27
C LYS A 335 9.87 -11.50 -8.70
N GLU A 336 10.75 -12.07 -9.51
CA GLU A 336 10.93 -11.62 -10.90
C GLU A 336 9.71 -11.93 -11.78
N LYS A 337 9.09 -13.10 -11.61
CA LYS A 337 7.79 -13.41 -12.25
C LYS A 337 6.69 -12.41 -11.86
N LEU A 338 6.65 -11.98 -10.59
CA LEU A 338 5.70 -10.97 -10.12
C LEU A 338 6.01 -9.58 -10.68
N ASN A 339 7.28 -9.17 -10.76
CA ASN A 339 7.69 -7.90 -11.39
C ASN A 339 7.21 -7.81 -12.85
N VAL A 340 7.37 -8.88 -13.63
CA VAL A 340 6.90 -8.96 -15.02
C VAL A 340 5.36 -8.85 -15.11
N LEU A 341 4.62 -9.42 -14.16
CA LEU A 341 3.15 -9.29 -14.10
C LEU A 341 2.73 -7.86 -13.73
N ILE A 342 3.41 -7.22 -12.78
CA ILE A 342 3.17 -5.81 -12.40
C ILE A 342 3.42 -4.89 -13.61
N ALA A 343 4.53 -5.07 -14.32
CA ALA A 343 4.85 -4.30 -15.52
C ALA A 343 3.74 -4.40 -16.59
N LYS A 344 3.26 -5.62 -16.88
CA LYS A 344 2.13 -5.85 -17.81
C LYS A 344 0.83 -5.19 -17.35
N CYS A 345 0.54 -5.19 -16.06
CA CYS A 345 -0.64 -4.52 -15.50
C CYS A 345 -0.53 -2.98 -15.62
N LEU A 346 0.64 -2.41 -15.34
CA LEU A 346 0.91 -0.98 -15.49
C LEU A 346 0.82 -0.52 -16.97
N GLU A 347 1.38 -1.30 -17.89
CA GLU A 347 1.27 -1.04 -19.33
C GLU A 347 -0.19 -1.07 -19.81
N LYS A 348 -0.96 -2.08 -19.37
CA LYS A 348 -2.40 -2.17 -19.68
C LYS A 348 -3.18 -0.99 -19.08
N GLN A 349 -2.87 -0.56 -17.87
CA GLN A 349 -3.48 0.61 -17.24
C GLN A 349 -3.14 1.91 -17.98
N ALA A 350 -1.88 2.10 -18.40
CA ALA A 350 -1.46 3.24 -19.19
C ALA A 350 -2.17 3.29 -20.55
N SER A 351 -2.27 2.15 -21.24
CA SER A 351 -2.97 2.02 -22.52
C SER A 351 -4.47 2.37 -22.39
N LEU A 352 -5.16 1.83 -21.38
CA LEU A 352 -6.57 2.15 -21.11
C LEU A 352 -6.78 3.62 -20.73
N SER A 353 -5.86 4.20 -19.95
CA SER A 353 -5.89 5.63 -19.60
C SER A 353 -5.73 6.52 -20.85
N ALA A 354 -4.79 6.21 -21.73
CA ALA A 354 -4.58 6.92 -22.98
C ALA A 354 -5.79 6.81 -23.92
N GLN A 355 -6.42 5.62 -24.03
CA GLN A 355 -7.67 5.45 -24.79
C GLN A 355 -8.81 6.29 -24.20
N HIS A 356 -8.94 6.33 -22.88
CA HIS A 356 -9.96 7.14 -22.20
C HIS A 356 -9.74 8.63 -22.43
N GLN A 357 -8.52 9.13 -22.26
CA GLN A 357 -8.15 10.52 -22.54
C GLN A 357 -8.42 10.91 -24.00
N ASN A 358 -8.05 10.05 -24.97
CA ASN A 358 -8.33 10.32 -26.38
C ASN A 358 -9.85 10.37 -26.66
N ARG A 359 -10.64 9.49 -26.04
CA ARG A 359 -12.11 9.50 -26.16
C ARG A 359 -12.73 10.76 -25.55
N LEU A 360 -12.24 11.21 -24.40
CA LEU A 360 -12.65 12.49 -23.81
C LEU A 360 -12.32 13.67 -24.72
N ARG A 361 -11.11 13.72 -25.30
CA ARG A 361 -10.71 14.76 -26.25
C ARG A 361 -11.66 14.82 -27.46
N ILE A 362 -11.95 13.67 -28.09
CA ILE A 362 -12.88 13.61 -29.24
C ILE A 362 -14.28 14.10 -28.84
N LEU A 363 -14.78 13.74 -27.66
CA LEU A 363 -16.06 14.22 -27.15
C LEU A 363 -16.06 15.73 -26.89
N MET A 364 -14.96 16.30 -26.36
CA MET A 364 -14.82 17.74 -26.17
C MET A 364 -14.80 18.48 -27.52
N GLU A 365 -14.08 17.97 -28.52
CA GLU A 365 -14.08 18.51 -29.89
C GLU A 365 -15.45 18.41 -30.59
N GLN A 366 -16.29 17.44 -30.22
CA GLN A 366 -17.67 17.35 -30.70
C GLN A 366 -18.58 18.36 -29.99
N ILE A 367 -18.45 18.49 -28.66
CA ILE A 367 -19.20 19.49 -27.88
C ILE A 367 -18.90 20.91 -28.37
N GLU A 368 -17.63 21.23 -28.65
CA GLU A 368 -17.28 22.57 -29.12
C GLU A 368 -17.86 22.87 -30.51
N ARG A 369 -17.80 21.90 -31.45
CA ARG A 369 -18.49 22.01 -32.75
C ARG A 369 -19.98 22.24 -32.61
N TYR A 370 -20.66 21.53 -31.71
CA TYR A 370 -22.09 21.75 -31.47
C TYR A 370 -22.40 23.13 -30.86
N LYS A 371 -21.52 23.69 -30.01
CA LYS A 371 -21.67 25.08 -29.54
C LYS A 371 -21.52 26.07 -30.69
N GLU A 372 -20.52 25.92 -31.55
CA GLU A 372 -20.31 26.78 -32.72
C GLU A 372 -21.52 26.75 -33.67
N GLU A 373 -22.10 25.56 -33.91
CA GLU A 373 -23.33 25.39 -34.67
C GLU A 373 -24.54 26.10 -33.99
N ILE A 374 -24.71 25.92 -32.68
CA ILE A 374 -25.78 26.60 -31.91
C ILE A 374 -25.62 28.12 -31.98
N ASP A 375 -24.43 28.66 -31.76
CA ASP A 375 -24.15 30.10 -31.84
C ASP A 375 -24.44 30.67 -33.24
N HIS A 376 -24.06 29.93 -34.28
CA HIS A 376 -24.35 30.29 -35.66
C HIS A 376 -25.86 30.26 -35.97
N LEU A 377 -26.59 29.26 -35.46
CA LEU A 377 -28.05 29.19 -35.55
C LEU A 377 -28.73 30.32 -34.76
N MET A 378 -28.23 30.66 -33.57
CA MET A 378 -28.72 31.79 -32.77
C MET A 378 -28.51 33.13 -33.48
N LYS A 379 -27.34 33.35 -34.10
CA LYS A 379 -27.08 34.53 -34.95
C LYS A 379 -28.03 34.61 -36.15
N LYS A 380 -28.26 33.49 -36.85
CA LYS A 380 -29.25 33.41 -37.95
C LYS A 380 -30.68 33.69 -37.48
N LEU A 381 -31.08 33.14 -36.33
CA LEU A 381 -32.40 33.38 -35.74
C LEU A 381 -32.57 34.84 -35.32
N GLY A 382 -31.55 35.47 -34.75
CA GLY A 382 -31.52 36.90 -34.43
C GLY A 382 -31.71 37.78 -35.67
N ALA A 383 -30.93 37.53 -36.73
CA ALA A 383 -31.07 38.23 -38.01
C ALA A 383 -32.45 38.02 -38.65
N SER A 384 -33.01 36.81 -38.56
CA SER A 384 -34.36 36.50 -39.06
C SER A 384 -35.46 37.23 -38.25
N LYS A 385 -35.35 37.25 -36.91
CA LYS A 385 -36.23 38.05 -36.03
C LYS A 385 -36.14 39.54 -36.36
N GLN A 386 -34.95 40.08 -36.61
CA GLN A 386 -34.76 41.49 -36.97
C GLN A 386 -35.38 41.82 -38.34
N LYS A 387 -35.21 40.95 -39.34
CA LYS A 387 -35.90 41.07 -40.64
C LYS A 387 -37.42 41.02 -40.47
N LYS A 388 -37.95 40.07 -39.69
CA LYS A 388 -39.38 39.97 -39.39
C LYS A 388 -39.92 41.22 -38.69
N ALA A 389 -39.16 41.82 -37.77
CA ALA A 389 -39.53 43.07 -37.12
C ALA A 389 -39.64 44.23 -38.12
N LYS A 390 -38.65 44.38 -39.03
CA LYS A 390 -38.69 45.39 -40.11
C LYS A 390 -39.89 45.21 -41.04
N PHE A 391 -40.16 43.98 -41.49
CA PHE A 391 -41.35 43.71 -42.30
C PHE A 391 -42.66 43.99 -41.54
N LEU A 392 -42.68 43.84 -40.21
CA LEU A 392 -43.85 44.16 -39.39
C LEU A 392 -44.07 45.68 -39.28
N THR A 393 -42.99 46.47 -39.14
CA THR A 393 -43.08 47.95 -39.13
C THR A 393 -43.46 48.48 -40.52
N GLU A 394 -42.83 48.00 -41.59
CA GLU A 394 -43.17 48.34 -42.98
C GLU A 394 -44.65 47.99 -43.29
N LYS A 395 -45.12 46.81 -42.87
CA LYS A 395 -46.53 46.43 -42.98
C LYS A 395 -47.44 47.41 -42.23
N GLN A 396 -47.08 47.82 -41.02
CA GLN A 396 -47.88 48.76 -40.23
C GLN A 396 -47.92 50.15 -40.87
N GLU A 397 -46.80 50.62 -41.43
CA GLU A 397 -46.72 51.88 -42.19
C GLU A 397 -47.60 51.85 -43.44
N ILE A 398 -47.54 50.76 -44.23
CA ILE A 398 -48.41 50.56 -45.40
C ILE A 398 -49.89 50.53 -44.99
N VAL A 399 -50.25 49.82 -43.92
CA VAL A 399 -51.64 49.80 -43.40
C VAL A 399 -52.10 51.19 -42.97
N ASN A 400 -51.23 51.96 -42.29
CA ASN A 400 -51.52 53.33 -41.89
C ASN A 400 -51.72 54.25 -43.11
N GLU A 401 -50.89 54.12 -44.15
CA GLU A 401 -50.99 54.89 -45.39
C GLU A 401 -52.25 54.52 -46.21
N VAL A 402 -52.58 53.23 -46.32
CA VAL A 402 -53.84 52.78 -46.93
C VAL A 402 -55.04 53.35 -46.16
N ASN A 403 -55.01 53.35 -44.82
CA ASN A 403 -56.08 53.95 -44.02
C ASN A 403 -56.19 55.48 -44.19
N LYS A 404 -55.07 56.20 -44.33
CA LYS A 404 -55.09 57.65 -44.68
C LYS A 404 -55.74 57.88 -46.05
N ARG A 405 -55.30 57.13 -47.07
CA ARG A 405 -55.86 57.23 -48.43
C ARG A 405 -57.34 56.87 -48.46
N LYS A 406 -57.77 55.87 -47.68
CA LYS A 406 -59.18 55.51 -47.52
C LYS A 406 -59.99 56.67 -46.94
N LYS A 407 -59.54 57.29 -45.85
CA LYS A 407 -60.19 58.49 -45.28
C LYS A 407 -60.31 59.63 -46.29
N ILE A 408 -59.21 59.96 -46.99
CA ILE A 408 -59.21 61.00 -48.04
C ILE A 408 -60.19 60.65 -49.17
N SER A 409 -60.31 59.37 -49.54
CA SER A 409 -61.28 58.91 -50.52
C SER A 409 -62.73 59.00 -50.01
N GLU A 410 -62.98 58.63 -48.76
CA GLU A 410 -64.29 58.76 -48.09
C GLU A 410 -64.72 60.23 -48.00
N GLU A 411 -63.80 61.14 -47.66
CA GLU A 411 -64.02 62.59 -47.65
C GLU A 411 -64.31 63.14 -49.05
N LYS A 412 -63.58 62.72 -50.08
CA LYS A 412 -63.85 63.09 -51.48
C LYS A 412 -65.20 62.55 -51.98
N ILE A 413 -65.57 61.34 -51.61
CA ILE A 413 -66.87 60.75 -51.95
C ILE A 413 -68.00 61.51 -51.24
N ARG A 414 -67.82 61.88 -49.96
CA ARG A 414 -68.77 62.72 -49.23
C ARG A 414 -68.93 64.09 -49.91
N HIS A 415 -67.82 64.75 -50.25
CA HIS A 415 -67.85 66.03 -50.95
C HIS A 415 -68.50 65.94 -52.33
N MET A 416 -68.23 64.88 -53.12
CA MET A 416 -68.95 64.65 -54.37
C MET A 416 -70.45 64.46 -54.14
N LYS A 417 -70.88 63.72 -53.10
CA LYS A 417 -72.30 63.58 -52.78
C LYS A 417 -72.96 64.90 -52.39
N GLU A 418 -72.27 65.76 -51.65
CA GLU A 418 -72.72 67.12 -51.32
C GLU A 418 -72.89 67.97 -52.59
N VAL A 419 -71.91 67.94 -53.51
CA VAL A 419 -71.99 68.66 -54.79
C VAL A 419 -73.08 68.08 -55.71
N TYR A 420 -73.27 66.75 -55.75
CA TYR A 420 -74.38 66.13 -56.48
C TYR A 420 -75.75 66.51 -55.92
N ALA A 421 -75.87 66.68 -54.59
CA ALA A 421 -77.09 67.14 -53.95
C ALA A 421 -77.39 68.62 -54.28
N ASP A 422 -76.39 69.49 -54.22
CA ASP A 422 -76.51 70.90 -54.63
C ASP A 422 -76.86 71.06 -56.13
N ILE A 423 -76.32 70.19 -57.01
CA ILE A 423 -76.73 70.15 -58.41
C ILE A 423 -78.17 69.68 -58.58
N LEU A 424 -78.60 68.64 -57.85
CA LEU A 424 -80.00 68.19 -57.85
C LEU A 424 -80.95 69.29 -57.37
N GLU A 425 -80.62 69.99 -56.29
CA GLU A 425 -81.40 71.13 -55.78
C GLU A 425 -81.46 72.29 -56.77
N LYS A 426 -80.39 72.55 -57.52
CA LYS A 426 -80.38 73.54 -58.61
C LYS A 426 -81.20 73.11 -59.81
N VAL A 427 -81.20 71.82 -60.16
CA VAL A 427 -82.04 71.25 -61.22
C VAL A 427 -83.52 71.28 -60.82
N ASP A 428 -83.87 70.93 -59.58
CA ASP A 428 -85.25 71.04 -59.09
C ASP A 428 -85.72 72.49 -59.01
N ASN A 429 -84.89 73.43 -58.58
CA ASN A 429 -85.20 74.87 -58.66
C ASN A 429 -85.39 75.35 -60.11
N TYR A 430 -84.61 74.84 -61.06
CA TYR A 430 -84.77 75.17 -62.49
C TYR A 430 -86.05 74.56 -63.08
N ASN A 431 -86.36 73.31 -62.74
CA ASN A 431 -87.60 72.64 -63.13
C ASN A 431 -88.84 73.34 -62.52
N THR A 432 -88.74 73.81 -61.28
CA THR A 432 -89.79 74.60 -60.62
C THR A 432 -90.02 75.92 -61.36
N LYS A 433 -88.95 76.64 -61.73
CA LYS A 433 -89.06 77.86 -62.56
C LYS A 433 -89.61 77.61 -63.96
N ILE A 434 -89.30 76.47 -64.58
CA ILE A 434 -89.93 76.06 -65.85
C ILE A 434 -91.42 75.77 -65.66
N ALA A 435 -91.82 75.14 -64.55
CA ALA A 435 -93.23 74.90 -64.22
C ALA A 435 -94.00 76.20 -63.93
N GLU A 436 -93.35 77.18 -63.30
CA GLU A 436 -93.89 78.54 -63.10
C GLU A 436 -94.08 79.25 -64.46
N GLY A 437 -93.05 79.28 -65.32
CA GLY A 437 -93.15 79.88 -66.66
C GLY A 437 -94.18 79.20 -67.57
N TRP A 438 -94.36 77.88 -67.47
CA TRP A 438 -95.44 77.17 -68.17
C TRP A 438 -96.83 77.52 -67.63
N ASN A 439 -96.95 77.86 -66.35
CA ASN A 439 -98.21 78.37 -65.79
C ASN A 439 -98.51 79.81 -66.25
N GLU A 440 -97.49 80.65 -66.45
CA GLU A 440 -97.66 82.00 -67.07
C GLU A 440 -98.08 81.90 -68.55
N VAL A 441 -97.51 80.99 -69.33
CA VAL A 441 -97.97 80.72 -70.71
C VAL A 441 -99.41 80.19 -70.71
N ARG A 442 -99.78 79.35 -69.74
CA ARG A 442 -101.14 78.82 -69.58
C ARG A 442 -102.15 79.90 -69.15
N THR A 443 -101.77 80.92 -68.39
CA THR A 443 -102.66 82.05 -68.07
C THR A 443 -102.83 83.00 -69.26
N LEU A 444 -101.77 83.25 -70.04
CA LEU A 444 -101.84 84.02 -71.29
C LEU A 444 -102.77 83.38 -72.33
N LEU A 445 -102.62 82.06 -72.57
CA LEU A 445 -103.53 81.31 -73.45
C LEU A 445 -104.99 81.29 -72.97
N LYS A 446 -105.23 81.40 -71.64
CA LYS A 446 -106.59 81.56 -71.10
C LYS A 446 -107.14 82.98 -71.26
N SER A 447 -106.31 84.02 -71.24
CA SER A 447 -106.77 85.39 -71.53
C SER A 447 -107.10 85.60 -73.01
N GLU A 448 -106.39 84.93 -73.92
CA GLU A 448 -106.66 84.99 -75.36
C GLU A 448 -107.94 84.22 -75.74
N ALA A 449 -108.18 83.06 -75.11
CA ALA A 449 -109.43 82.31 -75.27
C ALA A 449 -110.68 83.07 -74.80
N LEU A 450 -110.55 84.01 -73.86
CA LEU A 450 -111.66 84.82 -73.34
C LEU A 450 -112.04 86.02 -74.23
N LEU A 451 -111.20 86.37 -75.23
CA LEU A 451 -111.52 87.42 -76.20
C LEU A 451 -112.40 86.91 -77.35
N ASN A 452 -112.30 85.62 -77.72
CA ASN A 452 -113.03 85.03 -78.85
C ASN A 452 -114.47 84.57 -78.54
N THR A 453 -114.85 84.45 -77.27
CA THR A 453 -116.24 84.07 -76.86
C THR A 453 -117.17 85.26 -76.59
N LYS A 454 -116.85 86.46 -77.09
CA LYS A 454 -117.71 87.66 -77.00
C LYS A 454 -118.16 88.23 -78.36
N LEU A 455 -118.05 87.44 -79.42
CA LEU A 455 -118.48 87.81 -80.78
C LEU A 455 -119.58 86.89 -81.37
N GLU A 456 -120.12 85.94 -80.58
CA GLU A 456 -121.21 85.05 -80.98
C GLU A 456 -122.38 85.03 -79.98
N GLU A 457 -122.75 86.17 -79.37
CA GLU A 457 -124.10 86.41 -78.83
C GLU A 457 -124.34 87.91 -78.50
N ILE A 458 -125.18 88.55 -79.31
CA ILE A 458 -125.99 89.78 -79.08
C ILE A 458 -125.24 91.10 -78.83
#